data_AF-A0A3M1EES5-F1
#
_entry.id   AF-A0A3M1EES5-F1
#
_cell.length_a   1.000
_cell.length_b   1.000
_cell.length_c   1.000
_cell.angle_alpha   90.00
_cell.angle_beta   90.00
_cell.angle_gamma   90.00
#
_symmetry.space_group_name_H-M   'P 1'
#
loop_
_entity.id
_entity.type
_entity.pdbx_description
1 polymer ?
#
loop_
_entity_poly.entity_id
_entity_poly.type
_entity_poly.pdbx_seq_one_letter_code
_entity_poly.pdbx_strand_id
1 'polypeptide(L)'
;MAGNFLNRDRLPVVKRVRWADHLLRPALLTAMVTSLSVAMVNLVRAVAPAWHGTYFLAGMVLVTVEAIYSYIVLRRYGPLDISPVRYRLVEWGLLVVLLKLLTYSNQSWAFILSDLQTIARAPLTFFSPALWLFLLLCGMAWGAATSTMHDFEALYDPFTFRRERIVPLENLRTRFFWGGAILLVLSGLTHWITVAGAESLLDLRRPSLGGILLNVLFYFVLGLVMLSQAQLTVHLTRWEIQQVRVAGNVVRRWVRYGAVILVAVGSVVFFLPTRYSLGLLDSARYGLLLLVALGMGLMRLLLFLLALPF
;
A
#
# COMPACT_ATOMS: atom_id res chain seq x y z
N MET A 1 24.50 35.13 -22.20
CA MET A 1 23.44 34.58 -21.31
C MET A 1 24.06 33.67 -20.25
N ALA A 2 24.86 34.26 -19.34
CA ALA A 2 25.38 33.58 -18.16
C ALA A 2 24.34 33.77 -17.04
N GLY A 3 23.30 32.94 -17.04
CA GLY A 3 22.24 33.00 -16.06
C GLY A 3 22.76 32.55 -14.70
N ASN A 4 22.54 33.40 -13.68
CA ASN A 4 22.73 33.13 -12.26
C ASN A 4 22.55 31.65 -11.92
N PHE A 5 23.65 30.92 -11.78
CA PHE A 5 23.72 29.68 -11.02
C PHE A 5 23.47 30.07 -9.56
N LEU A 6 22.21 30.26 -9.23
CA LEU A 6 21.72 30.50 -7.88
C LEU A 6 22.36 29.45 -6.98
N ASN A 7 23.22 29.96 -6.10
CA ASN A 7 24.00 29.29 -5.08
C ASN A 7 23.22 28.11 -4.46
N ARG A 8 23.39 26.89 -5.02
CA ARG A 8 22.71 25.66 -4.55
C ARG A 8 23.06 25.34 -3.10
N ASP A 9 24.19 25.86 -2.63
CA ASP A 9 24.75 25.60 -1.32
C ASP A 9 24.00 26.32 -0.19
N ARG A 10 23.03 27.18 -0.50
CA ARG A 10 22.21 27.91 0.49
C ARG A 10 20.82 27.34 0.72
N LEU A 11 20.44 26.23 0.10
CA LEU A 11 19.11 25.67 0.32
C LEU A 11 19.06 24.92 1.67
N PRO A 12 18.05 25.20 2.51
CA PRO A 12 17.89 24.50 3.78
C PRO A 12 17.64 23.01 3.51
N VAL A 13 18.48 22.16 4.11
CA VAL A 13 18.32 20.70 4.04
C VAL A 13 17.21 20.31 5.00
N VAL A 14 16.05 19.91 4.47
CA VAL A 14 14.91 19.45 5.28
C VAL A 14 15.36 18.28 6.16
N LYS A 15 15.21 18.43 7.47
CA LYS A 15 15.60 17.41 8.44
C LYS A 15 14.69 16.18 8.29
N ARG A 16 15.29 15.08 7.85
CA ARG A 16 14.60 13.79 7.67
C ARG A 16 14.42 13.04 8.98
N VAL A 17 13.27 12.39 9.11
CA VAL A 17 12.97 11.51 10.25
C VAL A 17 13.39 10.09 9.85
N ARG A 18 14.62 9.71 10.21
CA ARG A 18 15.26 8.45 9.77
C ARG A 18 14.38 7.20 9.95
N TRP A 19 13.73 7.04 11.10
CA TRP A 19 12.90 5.86 11.36
C TRP A 19 11.65 5.81 10.47
N ALA A 20 11.05 6.97 10.16
CA ALA A 20 9.88 7.03 9.31
C ALA A 20 10.24 6.69 7.85
N ASP A 21 11.39 7.20 7.39
CA ASP A 21 11.86 6.99 6.02
C ASP A 21 12.36 5.55 5.77
N HIS A 22 13.07 4.96 6.72
CA HIS A 22 13.71 3.65 6.53
C HIS A 22 12.89 2.45 7.00
N LEU A 23 11.95 2.64 7.94
CA LEU A 23 11.17 1.53 8.51
C LEU A 23 9.68 1.69 8.22
N LEU A 24 9.08 2.81 8.60
CA LEU A 24 7.63 2.98 8.52
C LEU A 24 7.12 2.97 7.07
N ARG A 25 7.68 3.80 6.19
CA ARG A 25 7.21 3.87 4.79
C ARG A 25 7.37 2.54 4.04
N PRO A 26 8.53 1.85 4.11
CA PRO A 26 8.67 0.53 3.51
C PRO A 26 7.69 -0.51 4.07
N ALA A 27 7.50 -0.52 5.39
CA ALA A 27 6.59 -1.45 6.05
C ALA A 27 5.13 -1.21 5.62
N LEU A 28 4.68 0.05 5.58
CA LEU A 28 3.34 0.41 5.12
C LEU A 28 3.11 -0.03 3.67
N LEU A 29 4.04 0.30 2.78
CA LEU A 29 3.95 -0.03 1.36
C LEU A 29 3.93 -1.56 1.12
N THR A 30 4.82 -2.29 1.80
CA THR A 30 4.87 -3.75 1.74
C THR A 30 3.57 -4.37 2.25
N ALA A 31 3.04 -3.89 3.37
CA ALA A 31 1.78 -4.38 3.92
C ALA A 31 0.57 -4.08 3.00
N MET A 32 0.55 -2.91 2.35
CA MET A 32 -0.49 -2.56 1.36
C MET A 32 -0.43 -3.48 0.13
N VAL A 33 0.76 -3.71 -0.44
CA VAL A 33 0.93 -4.64 -1.57
C VAL A 33 0.57 -6.07 -1.16
N THR A 34 0.92 -6.47 0.06
CA THR A 34 0.55 -7.78 0.62
C THR A 34 -0.97 -7.93 0.70
N SER A 35 -1.67 -6.90 1.17
CA SER A 35 -3.14 -6.91 1.25
C SER A 35 -3.79 -7.07 -0.12
N LEU A 36 -3.27 -6.39 -1.15
CA LEU A 36 -3.71 -6.56 -2.53
C LEU A 36 -3.42 -8.00 -3.04
N SER A 37 -2.24 -8.53 -2.71
CA SER A 37 -1.84 -9.89 -3.09
C SER A 37 -2.71 -10.95 -2.42
N VAL A 38 -3.14 -10.75 -1.16
CA VAL A 38 -4.09 -11.61 -0.47
C VAL A 38 -5.45 -11.61 -1.17
N ALA A 39 -5.95 -10.45 -1.59
CA ALA A 39 -7.21 -10.37 -2.36
C ALA A 39 -7.11 -11.14 -3.69
N MET A 40 -5.98 -11.00 -4.40
CA MET A 40 -5.71 -11.75 -5.63
C MET A 40 -5.66 -13.27 -5.36
N VAL A 41 -4.95 -13.70 -4.31
CA VAL A 41 -4.86 -15.12 -3.95
C VAL A 41 -6.22 -15.72 -3.62
N ASN A 42 -7.06 -14.97 -2.91
CA ASN A 42 -8.41 -15.41 -2.59
C ASN A 42 -9.26 -15.54 -3.86
N LEU A 43 -9.13 -14.63 -4.82
CA LEU A 43 -9.82 -14.73 -6.10
C LEU A 43 -9.37 -15.97 -6.88
N VAL A 44 -8.06 -16.22 -7.00
CA VAL A 44 -7.54 -17.39 -7.70
C VAL A 44 -7.99 -18.68 -7.02
N ARG A 45 -7.96 -18.75 -5.69
CA ARG A 45 -8.46 -19.91 -4.93
C ARG A 45 -9.95 -20.15 -5.11
N ALA A 46 -10.75 -19.11 -5.30
CA ALA A 46 -12.17 -19.25 -5.58
C ALA A 46 -12.43 -19.93 -6.94
N VAL A 47 -11.53 -19.76 -7.91
CA VAL A 47 -11.61 -20.40 -9.23
C VAL A 47 -10.89 -21.76 -9.25
N ALA A 48 -9.75 -21.87 -8.58
CA ALA A 48 -8.89 -23.06 -8.55
C ALA A 48 -8.54 -23.43 -7.10
N PRO A 49 -9.39 -24.20 -6.40
CA PRO A 49 -9.21 -24.50 -4.98
C PRO A 49 -7.92 -25.27 -4.64
N ALA A 50 -7.39 -26.06 -5.58
CA ALA A 50 -6.14 -26.80 -5.43
C ALA A 50 -4.88 -25.91 -5.46
N TRP A 51 -5.02 -24.62 -5.82
CA TRP A 51 -3.89 -23.72 -5.98
C TRP A 51 -3.37 -23.20 -4.62
N HIS A 52 -2.08 -23.44 -4.38
CA HIS A 52 -1.41 -23.06 -3.15
C HIS A 52 -0.83 -21.64 -3.25
N GLY A 53 -1.62 -20.60 -2.96
CA GLY A 53 -1.15 -19.21 -3.06
C GLY A 53 -0.07 -18.74 -2.07
N THR A 54 0.51 -19.61 -1.24
CA THR A 54 1.50 -19.23 -0.21
C THR A 54 2.81 -18.71 -0.82
N TYR A 55 3.35 -19.40 -1.82
CA TYR A 55 4.57 -18.95 -2.51
C TYR A 55 4.35 -17.64 -3.27
N PHE A 56 3.13 -17.42 -3.78
CA PHE A 56 2.77 -16.16 -4.44
C PHE A 56 2.82 -15.00 -3.46
N LEU A 57 2.22 -15.13 -2.27
CA LEU A 57 2.29 -14.11 -1.22
C LEU A 57 3.74 -13.83 -0.79
N ALA A 58 4.52 -14.88 -0.54
CA ALA A 58 5.92 -14.76 -0.14
C ALA A 58 6.74 -14.02 -1.22
N GLY A 59 6.56 -14.37 -2.50
CA GLY A 59 7.25 -13.71 -3.60
C GLY A 59 6.82 -12.26 -3.78
N MET A 60 5.53 -11.91 -3.60
CA MET A 60 5.06 -10.53 -3.67
C MET A 60 5.64 -9.66 -2.55
N VAL A 61 5.74 -10.19 -1.32
CA VAL A 61 6.41 -9.51 -0.20
C VAL A 61 7.89 -9.29 -0.54
N LEU A 62 8.57 -10.33 -0.99
CA LEU A 62 10.00 -10.27 -1.31
C LEU A 62 10.29 -9.27 -2.43
N VAL A 63 9.54 -9.32 -3.52
CA VAL A 63 9.68 -8.39 -4.65
C VAL A 63 9.43 -6.95 -4.22
N THR A 64 8.46 -6.71 -3.35
CA THR A 64 8.16 -5.35 -2.85
C THR A 64 9.29 -4.82 -1.96
N VAL A 65 9.80 -5.66 -1.04
CA VAL A 65 10.93 -5.32 -0.19
C VAL A 65 12.17 -5.04 -1.02
N GLU A 66 12.48 -5.89 -2.00
CA GLU A 66 13.61 -5.72 -2.92
C GLU A 66 13.46 -4.43 -3.73
N ALA A 67 12.27 -4.15 -4.28
CA ALA A 67 12.00 -2.90 -5.02
C ALA A 67 12.35 -1.66 -4.19
N ILE A 68 11.94 -1.65 -2.92
CA ILE A 68 12.19 -0.55 -1.98
C ILE A 68 13.68 -0.46 -1.62
N TYR A 69 14.31 -1.61 -1.32
CA TYR A 69 15.73 -1.66 -0.97
C TYR A 69 16.61 -1.20 -2.13
N SER A 70 16.39 -1.74 -3.32
CA SER A 70 17.10 -1.37 -4.55
C SER A 70 16.92 0.10 -4.90
N TYR A 71 15.73 0.67 -4.67
CA TYR A 71 15.53 2.12 -4.81
C TYR A 71 16.43 2.92 -3.85
N ILE A 72 16.53 2.52 -2.58
CA ILE A 72 17.38 3.17 -1.58
C ILE A 72 18.86 3.03 -1.95
N VAL A 73 19.30 1.85 -2.37
CA VAL A 73 20.68 1.54 -2.77
C VAL A 73 21.08 2.38 -3.98
N LEU A 74 20.32 2.33 -5.07
CA LEU A 74 20.61 3.10 -6.28
C LEU A 74 20.71 4.60 -6.00
N ARG A 75 19.87 5.10 -5.10
CA ARG A 75 19.93 6.51 -4.71
C ARG A 75 21.16 6.86 -3.88
N ARG A 76 21.57 5.97 -2.96
CA ARG A 76 22.76 6.20 -2.13
C ARG A 76 24.05 6.13 -2.94
N TYR A 77 24.09 5.25 -3.94
CA TYR A 77 25.28 4.98 -4.76
C TYR A 77 25.25 5.64 -6.15
N GLY A 78 24.29 6.54 -6.40
CA GLY A 78 24.22 7.31 -7.64
C GLY A 78 25.55 7.97 -8.09
N PRO A 79 26.45 8.42 -7.18
CA PRO A 79 27.74 8.97 -7.58
C PRO A 79 28.78 7.94 -8.09
N LEU A 80 28.57 6.63 -7.90
CA LEU A 80 29.57 5.60 -8.24
C LEU A 80 29.59 5.19 -9.73
N ASP A 81 28.94 5.94 -10.62
CA ASP A 81 28.86 5.69 -12.08
C ASP A 81 28.36 4.27 -12.46
N ILE A 82 27.66 3.60 -11.54
CA ILE A 82 27.04 2.30 -11.83
C ILE A 82 25.83 2.55 -12.73
N SER A 83 25.86 2.00 -13.95
CA SER A 83 24.73 2.05 -14.86
C SER A 83 23.47 1.49 -14.18
N PRO A 84 22.40 2.30 -14.01
CA PRO A 84 21.19 1.85 -13.32
C PRO A 84 20.52 0.70 -14.07
N VAL A 85 20.61 0.68 -15.41
CA VAL A 85 20.04 -0.38 -16.24
C VAL A 85 20.73 -1.72 -15.96
N ARG A 86 22.06 -1.76 -15.87
CA ARG A 86 22.80 -2.99 -15.58
C ARG A 86 22.44 -3.54 -14.20
N TYR A 87 22.38 -2.67 -13.19
CA TYR A 87 21.96 -3.06 -11.84
C TYR A 87 20.54 -3.65 -11.84
N ARG A 88 19.58 -2.97 -12.50
CA ARG A 88 18.19 -3.45 -12.59
C ARG A 88 18.07 -4.78 -13.34
N LEU A 89 18.85 -5.01 -14.40
CA LEU A 89 18.84 -6.28 -15.13
C LEU A 89 19.33 -7.45 -14.27
N VAL A 90 20.40 -7.24 -13.49
CA VAL A 90 20.92 -8.25 -12.57
C VAL A 90 19.93 -8.52 -11.43
N GLU A 91 19.34 -7.48 -10.86
CA GLU A 91 18.28 -7.56 -9.85
C GLU A 91 17.09 -8.39 -10.36
N TRP A 92 16.59 -8.09 -11.57
CA TRP A 92 15.49 -8.84 -12.19
C TRP A 92 15.85 -10.31 -12.45
N GLY A 93 17.07 -10.58 -12.91
CA GLY A 93 17.55 -11.96 -13.08
C GLY A 93 17.55 -12.74 -11.77
N LEU A 94 18.04 -12.13 -10.68
CA LEU A 94 18.05 -12.74 -9.35
C LEU A 94 16.63 -12.95 -8.81
N LEU A 95 15.74 -11.98 -8.98
CA LEU A 95 14.33 -12.11 -8.60
C LEU A 95 13.64 -13.25 -9.34
N VAL A 96 13.84 -13.38 -10.65
CA VAL A 96 13.26 -14.49 -11.45
C VAL A 96 13.69 -15.86 -10.91
N VAL A 97 14.98 -16.03 -10.61
CA VAL A 97 15.52 -17.28 -10.03
C VAL A 97 14.90 -17.54 -8.66
N LEU A 98 14.84 -16.53 -7.80
CA LEU A 98 14.31 -16.68 -6.45
C LEU A 98 12.80 -17.00 -6.47
N LEU A 99 12.02 -16.33 -7.33
CA LEU A 99 10.61 -16.62 -7.51
C LEU A 99 10.38 -18.04 -8.04
N LYS A 100 11.22 -18.53 -8.96
CA LYS A 100 11.18 -19.93 -9.40
C LYS A 100 11.44 -20.88 -8.23
N LEU A 101 12.45 -20.61 -7.39
CA LEU A 101 12.72 -21.42 -6.19
C LEU A 101 11.52 -21.46 -5.23
N LEU A 102 10.82 -20.33 -5.05
CA LEU A 102 9.61 -20.29 -4.22
C LEU A 102 8.49 -21.19 -4.75
N THR A 103 8.37 -21.38 -6.07
CA THR A 103 7.37 -22.31 -6.65
C THR A 103 7.62 -23.78 -6.28
N TYR A 104 8.85 -24.14 -5.90
CA TYR A 104 9.19 -25.50 -5.45
C TYR A 104 8.96 -25.74 -3.96
N SER A 105 8.59 -24.72 -3.18
CA SER A 105 8.46 -24.83 -1.71
C SER A 105 7.48 -25.90 -1.21
N ASN A 106 6.52 -26.32 -2.05
CA ASN A 106 5.55 -27.36 -1.74
C ASN A 106 5.66 -28.60 -2.64
N GLN A 107 6.79 -28.76 -3.34
CA GLN A 107 7.03 -29.88 -4.25
C GLN A 107 8.02 -30.88 -3.66
N SER A 108 7.88 -32.14 -4.04
CA SER A 108 8.83 -33.18 -3.63
C SER A 108 10.21 -32.96 -4.26
N TRP A 109 11.27 -33.38 -3.57
CA TRP A 109 12.65 -33.27 -4.08
C TRP A 109 12.85 -33.97 -5.44
N ALA A 110 12.19 -35.11 -5.64
CA ALA A 110 12.21 -35.85 -6.90
C ALA A 110 11.65 -35.01 -8.07
N PHE A 111 10.56 -34.27 -7.83
CA PHE A 111 9.99 -33.35 -8.82
C PHE A 111 10.98 -32.24 -9.19
N ILE A 112 11.63 -31.63 -8.20
CA ILE A 112 12.62 -30.55 -8.42
C ILE A 112 13.78 -31.04 -9.28
N LEU A 113 14.35 -32.21 -8.98
CA LEU A 113 15.42 -32.80 -9.76
C LEU A 113 14.99 -33.09 -11.21
N SER A 114 13.79 -33.61 -11.41
CA SER A 114 13.26 -33.87 -12.76
C SER A 114 13.02 -32.57 -13.54
N ASP A 115 12.51 -31.51 -12.89
CA ASP A 115 12.30 -30.20 -13.53
C ASP A 115 13.64 -29.57 -13.90
N LEU A 116 14.67 -29.66 -13.05
CA LEU A 116 16.02 -29.18 -13.35
C LEU A 116 16.64 -29.91 -14.55
N GLN A 117 16.45 -31.23 -14.68
CA GLN A 117 16.91 -31.98 -15.85
C GLN A 117 16.18 -31.53 -17.12
N THR A 118 14.87 -31.28 -17.03
CA THR A 118 14.07 -30.76 -18.15
C THR A 118 14.53 -29.35 -18.54
N ILE A 119 14.78 -28.47 -17.58
CA ILE A 119 15.31 -27.11 -17.82
C ILE A 119 16.69 -27.16 -18.49
N ALA A 120 17.57 -28.09 -18.08
CA ALA A 120 18.89 -28.24 -18.69
C ALA A 120 18.82 -28.66 -20.17
N ARG A 121 17.84 -29.51 -20.52
CA ARG A 121 17.61 -29.95 -21.91
C ARG A 121 16.84 -28.93 -22.74
N ALA A 122 15.92 -28.20 -22.13
CA ALA A 122 15.04 -27.25 -22.78
C ALA A 122 14.87 -25.99 -21.90
N PRO A 123 15.79 -24.99 -21.99
CA PRO A 123 15.83 -23.85 -21.06
C PRO A 123 14.57 -22.99 -21.11
N LEU A 124 13.82 -23.00 -22.22
CA LEU A 124 12.55 -22.28 -22.34
C LEU A 124 11.45 -22.85 -21.43
N THR A 125 11.55 -24.12 -21.02
CA THR A 125 10.60 -24.75 -20.06
C THR A 125 10.72 -24.17 -18.66
N PHE A 126 11.79 -23.42 -18.37
CA PHE A 126 11.93 -22.64 -17.14
C PHE A 126 10.71 -21.71 -16.94
N PHE A 127 10.21 -21.12 -18.02
CA PHE A 127 9.11 -20.15 -18.01
C PHE A 127 7.76 -20.82 -18.30
N SER A 128 7.12 -21.35 -17.25
CA SER A 128 5.74 -21.82 -17.34
C SER A 128 4.75 -20.64 -17.48
N PRO A 129 3.55 -20.84 -18.07
CA PRO A 129 2.54 -19.78 -18.16
C PRO A 129 2.15 -19.19 -16.80
N ALA A 130 2.11 -20.02 -15.75
CA ALA A 130 1.87 -19.56 -14.39
C ALA A 130 3.01 -18.66 -13.87
N LEU A 131 4.27 -18.99 -14.19
CA LEU A 131 5.42 -18.15 -13.84
C LEU A 131 5.36 -16.82 -14.61
N TRP A 132 4.96 -16.81 -15.88
CA TRP A 132 4.78 -15.57 -16.65
C TRP A 132 3.77 -14.63 -16.00
N LEU A 133 2.59 -15.15 -15.62
CA LEU A 133 1.59 -14.35 -14.92
C LEU A 133 2.12 -13.84 -13.57
N PHE A 134 2.86 -14.69 -12.84
CA PHE A 134 3.46 -14.29 -11.58
C PHE A 134 4.49 -13.18 -11.76
N LEU A 135 5.41 -13.32 -12.73
CA LEU A 135 6.42 -12.31 -13.07
C LEU A 135 5.79 -10.99 -13.50
N LEU A 136 4.70 -11.03 -14.26
CA LEU A 136 3.96 -9.83 -14.67
C LEU A 136 3.39 -9.09 -13.45
N LEU A 137 2.73 -9.80 -12.52
CA LEU A 137 2.18 -9.21 -11.29
C LEU A 137 3.30 -8.69 -10.36
N CYS A 138 4.40 -9.43 -10.24
CA CYS A 138 5.61 -8.97 -9.55
C CYS A 138 6.19 -7.70 -10.19
N GLY A 139 6.25 -7.62 -11.52
CA GLY A 139 6.65 -6.42 -12.27
C GLY A 139 5.79 -5.21 -11.95
N MET A 140 4.48 -5.39 -11.95
CA MET A 140 3.54 -4.32 -11.59
C MET A 140 3.73 -3.86 -10.13
N ALA A 141 3.86 -4.80 -9.19
CA ALA A 141 4.09 -4.47 -7.78
C ALA A 141 5.44 -3.79 -7.55
N TRP A 142 6.51 -4.29 -8.17
CA TRP A 142 7.84 -3.70 -8.10
C TRP A 142 7.85 -2.28 -8.67
N GLY A 143 7.21 -2.07 -9.82
CA GLY A 143 7.10 -0.76 -10.45
C GLY A 143 6.28 0.22 -9.60
N ALA A 144 5.14 -0.24 -9.07
CA ALA A 144 4.30 0.54 -8.18
C ALA A 144 5.04 0.93 -6.89
N ALA A 145 5.78 0.00 -6.28
CA ALA A 145 6.56 0.23 -5.08
C ALA A 145 7.69 1.23 -5.32
N THR A 146 8.47 1.04 -6.39
CA THR A 146 9.56 1.94 -6.80
C THR A 146 9.03 3.35 -7.08
N SER A 147 7.91 3.47 -7.80
CA SER A 147 7.29 4.76 -8.11
C SER A 147 6.77 5.46 -6.87
N THR A 148 6.21 4.70 -5.93
CA THR A 148 5.69 5.24 -4.65
C THR A 148 6.82 5.75 -3.77
N MET A 149 7.94 5.02 -3.70
CA MET A 149 9.14 5.50 -3.02
C MET A 149 9.74 6.74 -3.69
N HIS A 150 9.71 6.81 -5.02
CA HIS A 150 10.13 8.00 -5.76
C HIS A 150 9.28 9.22 -5.43
N ASP A 151 7.95 9.09 -5.40
CA ASP A 151 7.09 10.22 -5.04
C ASP A 151 7.28 10.65 -3.58
N PHE A 152 7.43 9.71 -2.65
CA PHE A 152 7.75 10.00 -1.25
C PHE A 152 9.04 10.80 -1.10
N GLU A 153 9.99 10.52 -1.97
CA GLU A 153 11.26 11.20 -1.98
C GLU A 153 11.16 12.60 -2.57
N ALA A 154 10.40 12.75 -3.65
CA ALA A 154 10.11 14.04 -4.27
C ALA A 154 9.39 15.01 -3.30
N LEU A 155 8.70 14.51 -2.27
CA LEU A 155 8.10 15.36 -1.22
C LEU A 155 9.14 16.11 -0.36
N TYR A 156 10.40 15.67 -0.35
CA TYR A 156 11.49 16.35 0.36
C TYR A 156 12.26 17.34 -0.51
N ASP A 157 12.00 17.38 -1.82
CA ASP A 157 12.73 18.23 -2.74
C ASP A 157 12.09 19.64 -2.80
N PRO A 158 12.79 20.70 -2.33
CA PRO A 158 12.27 22.06 -2.35
C PRO A 158 12.09 22.61 -3.77
N PHE A 159 12.82 22.08 -4.77
CA PHE A 159 12.67 22.51 -6.16
C PHE A 159 11.35 22.07 -6.77
N THR A 160 10.84 20.90 -6.35
CA THR A 160 9.54 20.39 -6.79
C THR A 160 8.41 21.33 -6.37
N PHE A 161 8.51 21.93 -5.17
CA PHE A 161 7.53 22.91 -4.69
C PHE A 161 7.56 24.24 -5.44
N ARG A 162 8.74 24.74 -5.82
CA ARG A 162 8.87 26.04 -6.48
C ARG A 162 8.30 26.03 -7.91
N ARG A 163 8.18 24.87 -8.55
CA ARG A 163 7.52 24.71 -9.87
C ARG A 163 5.99 24.53 -9.78
N GLU A 164 5.37 24.85 -8.63
CA GLU A 164 3.91 24.87 -8.38
C GLU A 164 3.16 23.54 -8.63
N ARG A 165 3.87 22.45 -8.91
CA ARG A 165 3.25 21.15 -9.20
C ARG A 165 3.19 20.28 -7.94
N ILE A 166 1.99 20.20 -7.35
CA ILE A 166 1.61 19.30 -6.22
C ILE A 166 1.61 17.80 -6.66
N VAL A 167 2.36 17.45 -7.70
CA VAL A 167 2.26 16.17 -8.43
C VAL A 167 2.59 14.95 -7.57
N PRO A 168 3.63 14.93 -6.70
CA PRO A 168 3.97 13.69 -6.00
C PRO A 168 2.91 13.25 -4.99
N LEU A 169 2.31 14.19 -4.27
CA LEU A 169 1.23 13.88 -3.32
C LEU A 169 -0.02 13.36 -4.04
N GLU A 170 -0.33 13.95 -5.20
CA GLU A 170 -1.48 13.53 -6.00
C GLU A 170 -1.26 12.15 -6.63
N ASN A 171 -0.03 11.85 -7.06
CA ASN A 171 0.35 10.50 -7.51
C ASN A 171 0.15 9.46 -6.40
N LEU A 172 0.60 9.76 -5.17
CA LEU A 172 0.43 8.87 -4.01
C LEU A 172 -1.06 8.62 -3.71
N ARG A 173 -1.88 9.67 -3.71
CA ARG A 173 -3.34 9.55 -3.54
C ARG A 173 -3.96 8.71 -4.65
N THR A 174 -3.63 9.02 -5.90
CA THR A 174 -4.16 8.33 -7.08
C THR A 174 -3.84 6.84 -7.03
N ARG A 175 -2.59 6.44 -6.72
CA ARG A 175 -2.22 5.02 -6.60
C ARG A 175 -2.88 4.33 -5.42
N PHE A 176 -3.03 5.02 -4.29
CA PHE A 176 -3.78 4.50 -3.15
C PHE A 176 -5.24 4.22 -3.51
N PHE A 177 -5.93 5.16 -4.16
CA PHE A 177 -7.32 4.98 -4.55
C PHE A 177 -7.48 3.89 -5.62
N TRP A 178 -6.60 3.84 -6.62
CA TRP A 178 -6.63 2.77 -7.62
C TRP A 178 -6.35 1.40 -7.01
N GLY A 179 -5.37 1.29 -6.12
CA GLY A 179 -5.09 0.04 -5.42
C GLY A 179 -6.26 -0.40 -4.54
N GLY A 180 -6.92 0.54 -3.84
CA GLY A 180 -8.13 0.28 -3.08
C GLY A 180 -9.32 -0.15 -3.96
N ALA A 181 -9.51 0.50 -5.10
CA ALA A 181 -10.54 0.15 -6.07
C ALA A 181 -10.33 -1.27 -6.62
N ILE A 182 -9.09 -1.59 -7.06
CA ILE A 182 -8.74 -2.94 -7.51
C ILE A 182 -9.00 -3.96 -6.39
N LEU A 183 -8.58 -3.66 -5.16
CA LEU A 183 -8.79 -4.54 -4.03
C LEU A 183 -10.29 -4.80 -3.75
N LEU A 184 -11.13 -3.76 -3.84
CA LEU A 184 -12.58 -3.89 -3.69
C LEU A 184 -13.19 -4.73 -4.81
N VAL A 185 -12.78 -4.52 -6.06
CA VAL A 185 -13.24 -5.33 -7.20
C VAL A 185 -12.84 -6.79 -7.03
N LEU A 186 -11.58 -7.08 -6.71
CA LEU A 186 -11.10 -8.45 -6.47
C LEU A 186 -11.87 -9.12 -5.32
N SER A 187 -12.10 -8.39 -4.23
CA SER A 187 -12.84 -8.88 -3.06
C SER A 187 -14.31 -9.15 -3.38
N GLY A 188 -14.95 -8.24 -4.12
CA GLY A 188 -16.34 -8.37 -4.58
C GLY A 188 -16.53 -9.53 -5.55
N LEU A 189 -15.62 -9.72 -6.51
CA LEU A 189 -15.62 -10.86 -7.43
C LEU A 189 -15.41 -12.18 -6.68
N THR A 190 -14.48 -12.24 -5.74
CA THR A 190 -14.27 -13.42 -4.89
C THR A 190 -15.55 -13.79 -4.16
N HIS A 191 -16.21 -12.80 -3.55
CA HIS A 191 -17.48 -13.00 -2.86
C HIS A 191 -18.58 -13.48 -3.82
N TRP A 192 -18.70 -12.85 -4.98
CA TRP A 192 -19.71 -13.23 -5.98
C TRP A 192 -19.53 -14.67 -6.48
N ILE A 193 -18.31 -15.09 -6.82
CA ILE A 193 -18.02 -16.46 -7.30
C ILE A 193 -18.36 -17.49 -6.21
N THR A 194 -17.93 -17.23 -4.97
CA THR A 194 -18.17 -18.14 -3.84
C THR A 194 -19.65 -18.27 -3.48
N VAL A 195 -20.46 -17.23 -3.70
CA VAL A 195 -21.91 -17.27 -3.48
C VAL A 195 -22.65 -17.87 -4.67
N ALA A 196 -22.29 -17.51 -5.91
CA ALA A 196 -22.97 -17.98 -7.12
C ALA A 196 -22.74 -19.47 -7.42
N GLY A 197 -21.57 -20.01 -7.06
CA GLY A 197 -21.26 -21.44 -7.22
C GLY A 197 -21.90 -22.35 -6.16
N ALA A 198 -22.53 -21.78 -5.13
CA ALA A 198 -23.16 -22.54 -4.06
C ALA A 198 -24.67 -22.66 -4.30
N GLU A 199 -25.09 -23.67 -5.07
CA GLU A 199 -26.49 -24.14 -5.07
C GLU A 199 -26.93 -24.66 -3.67
N SER A 200 -26.03 -24.75 -2.70
CA SER A 200 -26.32 -25.04 -1.30
C SER A 200 -26.52 -23.76 -0.48
N LEU A 201 -27.73 -23.18 -0.57
CA LEU A 201 -28.21 -22.14 0.35
C LEU A 201 -28.25 -22.58 1.84
N LEU A 202 -27.91 -23.84 2.16
CA LEU A 202 -28.10 -24.45 3.48
C LEU A 202 -26.82 -24.91 4.20
N ASP A 203 -25.62 -24.67 3.66
CA ASP A 203 -24.39 -25.05 4.39
C ASP A 203 -23.88 -23.90 5.27
N LEU A 204 -24.03 -24.06 6.60
CA LEU A 204 -23.67 -23.09 7.65
C LEU A 204 -22.16 -23.04 7.92
N ARG A 205 -21.34 -23.88 7.26
CA ARG A 205 -19.88 -23.91 7.37
C ARG A 205 -19.16 -22.91 6.45
N ARG A 206 -19.80 -21.79 6.13
CA ARG A 206 -19.23 -20.78 5.22
C ARG A 206 -17.92 -20.22 5.81
N PRO A 207 -16.84 -20.13 5.01
CA PRO A 207 -15.63 -19.40 5.40
C PRO A 207 -16.01 -17.98 5.80
N SER A 208 -15.49 -17.52 6.95
CA SER A 208 -15.93 -16.26 7.55
C SER A 208 -15.66 -15.08 6.60
N LEU A 209 -16.73 -14.43 6.16
CA LEU A 209 -16.71 -13.18 5.39
C LEU A 209 -15.85 -12.09 6.05
N GLY A 210 -15.64 -12.21 7.36
CA GLY A 210 -14.76 -11.34 8.14
C GLY A 210 -13.33 -11.28 7.61
N GLY A 211 -12.78 -12.35 7.02
CA GLY A 211 -11.39 -12.33 6.52
C GLY A 211 -11.19 -11.38 5.34
N ILE A 212 -12.12 -11.37 4.37
CA ILE A 212 -12.06 -10.51 3.19
C ILE A 212 -12.24 -9.05 3.60
N LEU A 213 -13.27 -8.76 4.41
CA LEU A 213 -13.56 -7.41 4.90
C LEU A 213 -12.41 -6.85 5.75
N LEU A 214 -11.80 -7.67 6.61
CA LEU A 214 -10.67 -7.26 7.44
C LEU A 214 -9.46 -6.87 6.57
N ASN A 215 -9.18 -7.63 5.51
CA ASN A 215 -8.09 -7.31 4.58
C ASN A 215 -8.32 -5.97 3.85
N VAL A 216 -9.56 -5.72 3.41
CA VAL A 216 -9.96 -4.44 2.80
C VAL A 216 -9.76 -3.29 3.78
N LEU A 217 -10.29 -3.42 4.99
CA LEU A 217 -10.18 -2.40 6.03
C LEU A 217 -8.70 -2.13 6.38
N PHE A 218 -7.91 -3.19 6.50
CA PHE A 218 -6.48 -3.11 6.79
C PHE A 218 -5.74 -2.31 5.70
N TYR A 219 -6.02 -2.57 4.42
CA TYR A 219 -5.45 -1.79 3.31
C TYR A 219 -5.78 -0.29 3.41
N PHE A 220 -7.05 0.05 3.66
CA PHE A 220 -7.47 1.46 3.76
C PHE A 220 -6.86 2.16 4.97
N VAL A 221 -6.77 1.49 6.13
CA VAL A 221 -6.09 2.04 7.32
C VAL A 221 -4.62 2.31 7.01
N LEU A 222 -3.90 1.35 6.41
CA LEU A 222 -2.50 1.54 6.03
C LEU A 222 -2.31 2.70 5.04
N GLY A 223 -3.19 2.81 4.05
CA GLY A 223 -3.15 3.89 3.07
C GLY A 223 -3.46 5.26 3.68
N LEU A 224 -4.39 5.35 4.64
CA LEU A 224 -4.63 6.59 5.39
C LEU A 224 -3.41 6.98 6.24
N VAL A 225 -2.74 6.02 6.87
CA VAL A 225 -1.48 6.27 7.59
C VAL A 225 -0.41 6.77 6.60
N MET A 226 -0.27 6.11 5.45
CA MET A 226 0.67 6.49 4.39
C MET A 226 0.43 7.94 3.91
N LEU A 227 -0.82 8.29 3.59
CA LEU A 227 -1.18 9.64 3.15
C LEU A 227 -0.99 10.68 4.26
N SER A 228 -1.28 10.33 5.50
CA SER A 228 -1.02 11.20 6.66
C SER A 228 0.47 11.53 6.80
N GLN A 229 1.36 10.55 6.59
CA GLN A 229 2.81 10.77 6.57
C GLN A 229 3.25 11.66 5.38
N ALA A 230 2.65 11.46 4.20
CA ALA A 230 2.91 12.29 3.04
C ALA A 230 2.52 13.76 3.28
N GLN A 231 1.32 14.00 3.83
CA GLN A 231 0.85 15.35 4.21
C GLN A 231 1.77 16.01 5.24
N LEU A 232 2.14 15.28 6.28
CA LEU A 232 3.08 15.78 7.29
C LEU A 232 4.40 16.21 6.65
N THR A 233 4.93 15.39 5.73
CA THR A 233 6.16 15.70 5.00
C THR A 233 6.02 17.00 4.20
N VAL A 234 4.91 17.17 3.48
CA VAL A 234 4.60 18.40 2.74
C VAL A 234 4.56 19.62 3.66
N HIS A 235 3.90 19.52 4.82
CA HIS A 235 3.83 20.61 5.78
C HIS A 235 5.19 20.97 6.37
N LEU A 236 5.99 19.97 6.74
CA LEU A 236 7.35 20.18 7.26
C LEU A 236 8.25 20.85 6.20
N THR A 237 8.22 20.37 4.96
CA THR A 237 8.99 20.96 3.86
C THR A 237 8.56 22.42 3.61
N ARG A 238 7.26 22.72 3.65
CA ARG A 238 6.74 24.09 3.49
C ARG A 238 7.18 25.02 4.62
N TRP A 239 7.10 24.58 5.88
CA TRP A 239 7.56 25.38 7.01
C TRP A 239 9.06 25.66 6.97
N GLU A 240 9.86 24.68 6.54
CA GLU A 240 11.31 24.84 6.35
C GLU A 240 11.63 25.87 5.26
N ILE A 241 10.94 25.81 4.12
CA ILE A 241 11.08 26.79 3.04
C ILE A 241 10.71 28.21 3.53
N GLN A 242 9.70 28.33 4.40
CA GLN A 242 9.26 29.59 4.99
C GLN A 242 10.11 30.04 6.19
N GLN A 243 11.15 29.28 6.58
CA GLN A 243 11.99 29.55 7.75
C GLN A 243 11.19 29.66 9.07
N VAL A 244 10.03 28.98 9.15
CA VAL A 244 9.19 28.96 10.36
C VAL A 244 9.79 27.96 11.35
N ARG A 245 10.09 28.42 12.57
CA ARG A 245 10.61 27.55 13.63
C ARG A 245 9.53 26.58 14.11
N VAL A 246 9.62 25.33 13.68
CA VAL A 246 8.69 24.25 14.09
C VAL A 246 9.18 23.61 15.39
N ALA A 247 8.29 23.47 16.37
CA ALA A 247 8.60 22.73 17.59
C ALA A 247 8.86 21.24 17.28
N GLY A 248 9.94 20.67 17.83
CA GLY A 248 10.32 19.27 17.56
C GLY A 248 9.26 18.21 17.93
N ASN A 249 8.29 18.58 18.77
CA ASN A 249 7.23 17.69 19.24
C ASN A 249 6.04 17.55 18.27
N VAL A 250 5.99 18.33 17.18
CA VAL A 250 4.85 18.32 16.24
C VAL A 250 4.66 16.96 15.58
N VAL A 251 5.76 16.32 15.13
CA VAL A 251 5.72 15.00 14.47
C VAL A 251 5.11 13.93 15.38
N ARG A 252 5.55 13.88 16.65
CA ARG A 252 5.05 12.92 17.64
C ARG A 252 3.58 13.16 17.95
N ARG A 253 3.15 14.41 18.08
CA ARG A 253 1.73 14.76 18.30
C ARG A 253 0.86 14.39 17.10
N TRP A 254 1.34 14.63 15.88
CA TRP A 254 0.65 14.27 14.64
C TRP A 254 0.38 12.76 14.56
N VAL A 255 1.41 11.94 14.79
CA VAL A 255 1.26 10.48 14.80
C VAL A 255 0.27 10.03 15.87
N ARG A 256 0.38 10.56 17.10
CA ARG A 256 -0.53 10.21 18.20
C ARG A 256 -1.98 10.57 17.88
N TYR A 257 -2.25 11.78 17.42
CA TYR A 257 -3.61 12.22 17.11
C TYR A 257 -4.16 11.50 15.88
N GLY A 258 -3.35 11.26 14.85
CA GLY A 258 -3.73 10.44 13.70
C GLY A 258 -4.12 9.02 14.12
N ALA A 259 -3.34 8.38 15.00
CA ALA A 259 -3.65 7.06 15.52
C ALA A 259 -4.95 7.05 16.35
N VAL A 260 -5.14 8.03 17.23
CA VAL A 260 -6.38 8.17 18.03
C VAL A 260 -7.60 8.33 17.11
N ILE A 261 -7.51 9.17 16.08
CA ILE A 261 -8.60 9.37 15.11
C ILE A 261 -8.89 8.07 14.35
N LEU A 262 -7.85 7.35 13.89
CA LEU A 262 -8.04 6.07 13.19
C LEU A 262 -8.70 5.02 14.08
N VAL A 263 -8.30 4.91 15.35
CA VAL A 263 -8.93 4.01 16.32
C VAL A 263 -10.38 4.41 16.59
N ALA A 264 -10.65 5.71 16.73
CA ALA A 264 -12.00 6.21 16.94
C ALA A 264 -12.91 5.88 15.74
N VAL A 265 -12.46 6.16 14.51
CA VAL A 265 -13.19 5.83 13.28
C VAL A 265 -13.38 4.33 13.14
N GLY A 266 -12.32 3.54 13.37
CA GLY A 266 -12.38 2.08 13.34
C GLY A 266 -13.38 1.52 14.36
N SER A 267 -13.41 2.10 15.55
CA SER A 267 -14.39 1.75 16.59
C SER A 267 -15.82 2.05 16.12
N VAL A 268 -16.06 3.24 15.57
CA VAL A 268 -17.38 3.61 15.03
C VAL A 268 -17.83 2.64 13.94
N VAL A 269 -16.94 2.30 13.00
CA VAL A 269 -17.20 1.32 11.93
C VAL A 269 -17.48 -0.08 12.47
N PHE A 270 -16.80 -0.48 13.56
CA PHE A 270 -17.04 -1.77 14.20
C PHE A 270 -18.40 -1.82 14.94
N PHE A 271 -18.81 -0.70 15.54
CA PHE A 271 -20.13 -0.58 16.19
C PHE A 271 -21.28 -0.43 15.19
N LEU A 272 -21.02 -0.07 13.93
CA LEU A 272 -22.04 -0.09 12.90
C LEU A 272 -22.54 -1.54 12.72
N PRO A 273 -23.86 -1.79 12.82
CA PRO A 273 -24.44 -3.11 12.61
C PRO A 273 -24.26 -3.51 11.14
N THR A 274 -23.16 -4.18 10.83
CA THR A 274 -22.82 -4.70 9.50
C THR A 274 -23.49 -6.04 9.20
N ARG A 275 -24.39 -6.51 10.07
CA ARG A 275 -25.23 -7.66 9.78
C ARG A 275 -26.17 -7.27 8.64
N TYR A 276 -25.85 -7.79 7.46
CA TYR A 276 -26.57 -7.75 6.17
C TYR A 276 -28.07 -8.15 6.23
N SER A 277 -28.67 -8.31 7.42
CA SER A 277 -30.10 -8.57 7.60
C SER A 277 -30.95 -7.29 7.63
N LEU A 278 -30.34 -6.11 7.66
CA LEU A 278 -31.03 -4.84 7.50
C LEU A 278 -30.90 -4.41 6.03
N GLY A 279 -32.02 -4.27 5.33
CA GLY A 279 -32.01 -3.94 3.89
C GLY A 279 -31.23 -2.65 3.61
N LEU A 280 -30.80 -2.45 2.36
CA LEU A 280 -30.06 -1.25 1.92
C LEU A 280 -30.72 0.07 2.36
N LEU A 281 -32.05 0.07 2.46
CA LEU A 281 -32.86 1.18 2.95
C LEU A 281 -32.71 1.43 4.46
N ASP A 282 -32.60 0.38 5.26
CA ASP A 282 -32.40 0.50 6.71
C ASP A 282 -30.97 0.97 7.01
N SER A 283 -29.96 0.46 6.31
CA SER A 283 -28.59 0.95 6.46
C SER A 283 -28.45 2.42 6.05
N ALA A 284 -29.11 2.84 4.97
CA ALA A 284 -29.19 4.26 4.59
C ALA A 284 -29.89 5.11 5.66
N ARG A 285 -30.98 4.62 6.25
CA ARG A 285 -31.69 5.28 7.35
C ARG A 285 -30.80 5.45 8.58
N TYR A 286 -30.07 4.42 9.00
CA TYR A 286 -29.13 4.51 10.13
C TYR A 286 -27.97 5.46 9.82
N GLY A 287 -27.44 5.45 8.60
CA GLY A 287 -26.42 6.40 8.16
C GLY A 287 -26.91 7.85 8.22
N LEU A 288 -28.14 8.11 7.77
CA LEU A 288 -28.78 9.42 7.85
C LEU A 288 -28.96 9.86 9.31
N LEU A 289 -29.46 8.95 10.18
CA LEU A 289 -29.64 9.23 11.60
C LEU A 289 -28.32 9.54 12.30
N LEU A 290 -27.25 8.82 11.96
CA LEU A 290 -25.90 9.08 12.47
C LEU A 290 -25.40 10.48 12.06
N LEU A 291 -25.55 10.85 10.78
CA LEU A 291 -25.17 12.17 10.28
C LEU A 291 -25.94 13.30 11.00
N VAL A 292 -27.25 13.12 11.18
CA VAL A 292 -28.10 14.06 11.90
C VAL A 292 -27.66 14.17 13.37
N ALA A 293 -27.36 13.04 14.02
CA ALA A 293 -26.87 13.02 15.40
C ALA A 293 -25.51 13.75 15.55
N LEU A 294 -24.57 13.53 14.62
CA LEU A 294 -23.29 14.24 14.60
C LEU A 294 -23.47 15.74 14.36
N GLY A 295 -24.33 16.13 13.42
CA GLY A 295 -24.67 17.54 13.16
C GLY A 295 -25.27 18.22 14.39
N MET A 296 -26.22 17.56 15.06
CA MET A 296 -26.79 18.06 16.33
C MET A 296 -25.74 18.15 17.43
N GLY A 297 -24.84 17.17 17.54
CA GLY A 297 -23.74 17.18 18.50
C GLY A 297 -22.79 18.36 18.29
N LEU A 298 -22.38 18.61 17.04
CA LEU A 298 -21.55 19.75 16.67
C LEU A 298 -22.24 21.08 16.95
N MET A 299 -23.53 21.19 16.62
CA MET A 299 -24.32 22.39 16.91
C MET A 299 -24.41 22.65 18.42
N ARG A 300 -24.67 21.61 19.23
CA ARG A 300 -24.67 21.72 20.70
C ARG A 300 -23.31 22.15 21.24
N LEU A 301 -22.22 21.60 20.70
CA LEU A 301 -20.86 21.99 21.07
C LEU A 301 -20.60 23.47 20.73
N LEU A 302 -21.00 23.93 19.55
CA LEU A 302 -20.89 25.33 19.14
C LEU A 302 -21.68 26.26 20.05
N LEU A 303 -22.94 25.92 20.35
CA LEU A 303 -23.77 26.69 21.28
C LEU A 303 -23.18 26.71 22.68
N PHE A 304 -22.65 25.58 23.16
CA PHE A 304 -21.95 25.50 24.43
C PHE A 304 -20.72 26.41 24.47
N LEU A 305 -19.93 26.43 23.40
CA LEU A 305 -18.76 27.32 23.28
C LEU A 305 -19.16 28.80 23.23
N LEU A 306 -20.28 29.14 22.60
CA LEU A 306 -20.83 30.49 22.56
C LEU A 306 -21.45 30.93 23.91
N ALA A 307 -21.98 29.99 24.67
CA ALA A 307 -22.60 30.24 25.98
C ALA A 307 -21.58 30.31 27.13
N LEU A 308 -20.30 30.00 26.88
CA LEU A 308 -19.24 30.23 27.86
C LEU A 308 -19.11 31.74 28.09
N PRO A 309 -19.24 32.22 29.34
CA PRO A 309 -18.97 33.62 29.66
C PRO A 309 -17.47 33.86 29.47
N PHE A 310 -17.12 34.73 28.52
CA PHE A 310 -15.76 35.23 28.35
C PHE A 310 -15.37 36.16 29.51
#